data_AF-A0A482UMV7-F1
#
_entry.id   AF-A0A482UMV7-F1
#
_cell.length_a   1.000
_cell.length_b   1.000
_cell.length_c   1.000
_cell.angle_alpha   90.00
_cell.angle_beta   90.00
_cell.angle_gamma   90.00
#
_symmetry.space_group_name_H-M   'P 1'
#
loop_
_entity.id
_entity.type
_entity.pdbx_description
1 polymer ?
#
loop_
_entity_poly.entity_id
_entity_poly.type
_entity_poly.pdbx_seq_one_letter_code
_entity_poly.pdbx_strand_id
1 'polypeptide(L)'
;MGKKSKPQHRVEEEDDGEEDFDVEAEEALMKAPKMHLDKNKKRKRRDEDDDVEADELDAELAALQAIRQEKQGWTASDTRKPAQPAMYNKEGLLKCLHDWETKDLPFLETMQVDQFELAIENELDDIEREISFFNHTMLAVGEGRGRLTTLGIPHLK
;
A
#
# COMPACT_ATOMS: atom_id res chain seq x y z
N MET A 1 -35.93 51.27 -46.40
CA MET A 1 -34.67 51.11 -47.15
C MET A 1 -33.58 50.80 -46.15
N GLY A 2 -33.14 49.55 -46.12
CA GLY A 2 -32.20 49.03 -45.12
C GLY A 2 -30.76 49.30 -45.50
N LYS A 3 -29.97 49.71 -44.50
CA LYS A 3 -28.53 49.45 -44.40
C LYS A 3 -28.24 49.33 -42.90
N LYS A 4 -28.08 48.09 -42.42
CA LYS A 4 -27.38 47.84 -41.16
C LYS A 4 -26.31 46.79 -41.44
N SER A 5 -25.10 47.22 -41.13
CA SER A 5 -23.79 46.65 -41.37
C SER A 5 -23.64 45.26 -40.75
N LYS A 6 -23.02 44.34 -41.50
CA LYS A 6 -22.45 43.11 -40.97
C LYS A 6 -21.29 43.45 -40.01
N PRO A 7 -21.21 42.86 -38.81
CA PRO A 7 -19.98 42.85 -38.05
C PRO A 7 -18.99 41.84 -38.65
N GLN A 8 -17.72 42.24 -38.69
CA GLN A 8 -16.61 41.49 -39.23
C GLN A 8 -16.23 40.33 -38.30
N HIS A 9 -16.02 39.17 -38.91
CA HIS A 9 -15.47 37.98 -38.31
C HIS A 9 -13.97 38.22 -38.04
N ARG A 10 -13.59 38.38 -36.77
CA ARG A 10 -12.19 38.32 -36.35
C ARG A 10 -11.90 36.85 -36.06
N VAL A 11 -11.16 36.21 -36.95
CA VAL A 11 -10.49 34.94 -36.63
C VAL A 11 -9.28 35.36 -35.81
N GLU A 12 -9.31 35.12 -34.51
CA GLU A 12 -8.11 35.12 -33.69
C GLU A 12 -7.50 33.73 -33.88
N GLU A 13 -6.29 33.72 -34.43
CA GLU A 13 -5.47 32.53 -34.64
C GLU A 13 -5.18 31.92 -33.26
N GLU A 14 -5.54 30.65 -33.08
CA GLU A 14 -5.13 29.84 -31.94
C GLU A 14 -3.62 29.59 -32.10
N ASP A 15 -2.85 30.21 -31.20
CA ASP A 15 -1.43 29.97 -30.93
C ASP A 15 -1.39 29.02 -29.73
N ASP A 16 -1.57 27.73 -29.99
CA ASP A 16 -1.33 26.65 -29.05
C ASP A 16 0.16 26.25 -29.13
N GLY A 17 0.97 27.08 -28.47
CA GLY A 17 2.38 26.82 -28.21
C GLY A 17 2.56 25.42 -27.63
N GLU A 18 3.39 24.63 -28.31
CA GLU A 18 3.98 23.41 -27.79
C GLU A 18 4.69 23.77 -26.47
N GLU A 19 4.09 23.38 -25.33
CA GLU A 19 4.81 23.38 -24.05
C GLU A 19 5.91 22.32 -24.16
N ASP A 20 7.11 22.80 -24.45
CA ASP A 20 8.37 22.08 -24.27
C ASP A 20 8.40 21.51 -22.84
N PHE A 21 8.00 20.25 -22.70
CA PHE A 21 8.20 19.50 -21.47
C PHE A 21 9.70 19.38 -21.26
N ASP A 22 10.23 20.05 -20.24
CA ASP A 22 11.64 20.00 -19.83
C ASP A 22 12.09 18.54 -19.55
N VAL A 23 12.53 17.83 -20.60
CA VAL A 23 13.10 16.47 -20.54
C VAL A 23 14.43 16.45 -19.76
N GLU A 24 15.04 17.62 -19.52
CA GLU A 24 16.32 17.74 -18.82
C GLU A 24 16.23 17.45 -17.31
N ALA A 25 15.04 17.45 -16.71
CA ALA A 25 14.88 17.14 -15.28
C ALA A 25 14.92 15.63 -14.98
N GLU A 26 14.63 14.75 -15.95
CA GLU A 26 14.68 13.30 -15.75
C GLU A 26 16.09 12.71 -15.94
N GLU A 27 16.96 13.35 -16.71
CA GLU A 27 18.33 12.84 -16.96
C GLU A 27 19.25 13.00 -15.72
N ALA A 28 18.95 13.94 -14.82
CA ALA A 28 19.77 14.21 -13.65
C ALA A 28 19.69 13.14 -12.54
N LEU A 29 18.67 12.28 -12.53
CA LEU A 29 18.47 11.25 -11.49
C LEU A 29 19.21 9.93 -11.78
N MET A 30 19.80 9.77 -12.97
CA MET A 30 20.54 8.55 -13.36
C MET A 30 22.06 8.62 -13.16
N LYS A 31 22.57 9.63 -12.44
CA LYS A 31 24.01 9.76 -12.17
C LYS A 31 24.40 9.20 -10.79
N ALA A 32 24.23 7.89 -10.62
CA ALA A 32 24.81 7.18 -9.49
C ALA A 32 26.35 7.31 -9.51
N PRO A 33 27.00 7.54 -8.36
CA PRO A 33 28.46 7.54 -8.29
C PRO A 33 29.00 6.14 -8.63
N LYS A 34 29.83 6.05 -9.67
CA LYS A 34 30.53 4.82 -10.05
C LYS A 34 31.50 4.44 -8.92
N MET A 35 31.16 3.42 -8.17
CA MET A 35 32.07 2.76 -7.23
C MET A 35 33.27 2.23 -8.01
N HIS A 36 34.45 2.81 -7.75
CA HIS A 36 35.71 2.38 -8.36
C HIS A 36 36.10 1.04 -7.72
N LEU A 37 35.82 -0.07 -8.42
CA LEU A 37 36.26 -1.40 -8.00
C LEU A 37 37.74 -1.54 -8.36
N ASP A 38 38.63 -1.37 -7.39
CA ASP A 38 40.06 -1.62 -7.54
C ASP A 38 40.33 -3.10 -7.83
N LYS A 39 40.50 -3.43 -9.12
CA LYS A 39 40.81 -4.78 -9.62
C LYS A 39 42.27 -5.17 -9.44
N ASN A 40 42.87 -4.93 -8.27
CA ASN A 40 44.24 -5.38 -8.05
C ASN A 40 44.52 -5.83 -6.61
N LYS A 41 44.00 -7.02 -6.27
CA LYS A 41 44.58 -7.83 -5.21
C LYS A 41 44.67 -9.29 -5.68
N LYS A 42 45.67 -9.57 -6.53
CA LYS A 42 46.26 -10.90 -6.59
C LYS A 42 46.75 -11.23 -5.18
N ARG A 43 46.19 -12.26 -4.53
CA ARG A 43 46.98 -13.24 -3.78
C ARG A 43 46.16 -14.41 -3.21
N LYS A 44 46.65 -15.58 -3.59
CA LYS A 44 46.58 -16.91 -2.96
C LYS A 44 45.25 -17.66 -3.12
N ARG A 45 45.24 -18.55 -4.13
CA ARG A 45 44.40 -19.75 -4.10
C ARG A 45 44.67 -20.47 -2.79
N ARG A 46 43.65 -20.57 -1.95
CA ARG A 46 43.58 -21.54 -0.86
C ARG A 46 42.74 -22.66 -1.45
N ASP A 47 43.40 -23.55 -2.18
CA ASP A 47 42.86 -24.85 -2.53
C ASP A 47 43.01 -25.68 -1.25
N GLU A 48 41.98 -25.73 -0.42
CA GLU A 48 41.76 -26.59 0.77
C GLU A 48 40.62 -25.93 1.56
N ASP A 49 39.38 -26.40 1.32
CA ASP A 49 38.21 -26.35 2.25
C ASP A 49 36.89 -26.85 1.54
N ASP A 50 36.94 -27.44 0.34
CA ASP A 50 35.73 -28.00 -0.34
C ASP A 50 35.13 -29.25 0.36
N ASP A 51 35.90 -29.94 1.21
CA ASP A 51 35.40 -31.13 1.95
C ASP A 51 34.59 -30.75 3.21
N VAL A 52 34.72 -29.51 3.72
CA VAL A 52 34.02 -29.09 4.95
C VAL A 52 32.60 -28.59 4.66
N GLU A 53 32.38 -27.91 3.52
CA GLU A 53 31.04 -27.46 3.11
C GLU A 53 30.12 -28.64 2.74
N ALA A 54 30.66 -29.74 2.21
CA ALA A 54 29.88 -30.94 1.90
C ALA A 54 29.32 -31.61 3.18
N ASP A 55 30.15 -31.70 4.22
CA ASP A 55 29.77 -32.25 5.53
C ASP A 55 28.75 -31.34 6.26
N GLU A 56 28.87 -30.02 6.12
CA GLU A 56 27.91 -29.05 6.67
C GLU A 56 26.54 -29.12 5.97
N LEU A 57 26.52 -29.21 4.63
CA LEU A 57 25.28 -29.36 3.86
C LEU A 57 24.56 -30.67 4.18
N ASP A 58 25.30 -31.77 4.32
CA ASP A 58 24.74 -33.07 4.70
C ASP A 58 24.19 -33.05 6.14
N ALA A 59 24.86 -32.35 7.06
CA ALA A 59 24.37 -32.14 8.42
C ALA A 59 23.10 -31.28 8.48
N GLU A 60 23.02 -30.21 7.68
CA GLU A 60 21.81 -29.38 7.56
C GLU A 60 20.65 -30.16 6.95
N LEU A 61 20.92 -30.95 5.91
CA LEU A 61 19.91 -31.78 5.25
C LEU A 61 19.40 -32.89 6.19
N ALA A 62 20.29 -33.50 6.98
CA ALA A 62 19.92 -34.45 8.02
C ALA A 62 19.08 -33.80 9.13
N ALA A 63 19.42 -32.59 9.56
CA ALA A 63 18.64 -31.84 10.56
C ALA A 63 17.23 -31.49 10.04
N LEU A 64 17.11 -31.04 8.79
CA LEU A 64 15.83 -30.77 8.14
C LEU A 64 14.97 -32.03 8.00
N GLN A 65 15.58 -33.16 7.65
CA GLN A 65 14.89 -34.45 7.59
C GLN A 65 14.43 -34.93 8.96
N ALA A 66 15.24 -34.76 10.02
CA ALA A 66 14.89 -35.11 11.39
C ALA A 66 13.69 -34.28 11.89
N ILE A 67 13.69 -32.95 11.66
CA ILE A 67 12.55 -32.07 11.99
C ILE A 67 11.28 -32.50 11.22
N ARG A 68 11.43 -32.93 9.96
CA ARG A 68 10.30 -33.39 9.14
C ARG A 68 9.73 -34.71 9.65
N GLN A 69 10.59 -35.63 10.09
CA GLN A 69 10.17 -36.91 10.70
C GLN A 69 9.53 -36.69 12.07
N GLU A 70 10.06 -35.79 12.89
CA GLU A 70 9.46 -35.40 14.18
C GLU A 70 8.06 -34.77 13.98
N LYS A 71 7.91 -33.88 12.99
CA LYS A 71 6.61 -33.30 12.62
C LYS A 71 5.63 -34.34 12.07
N GLN A 72 6.08 -35.34 11.32
CA GLN A 72 5.22 -36.43 10.85
C GLN A 72 4.83 -37.38 12.00
N GLY A 73 5.72 -37.64 12.96
CA GLY A 73 5.45 -38.44 14.15
C GLY A 73 4.51 -37.79 15.18
N TRP A 74 4.45 -36.46 15.23
CA TRP A 74 3.52 -35.73 16.13
C TRP A 74 2.04 -35.90 15.71
N THR A 75 1.75 -36.30 14.47
CA THR A 75 0.36 -36.35 13.98
C THR A 75 -0.47 -37.54 14.47
N ALA A 76 0.09 -38.48 15.25
CA ALA A 76 -0.58 -39.74 15.57
C ALA A 76 -1.15 -39.88 17.00
N SER A 77 -0.97 -38.92 17.91
CA SER A 77 -1.57 -39.02 19.27
C SER A 77 -2.14 -37.74 19.86
N ASP A 78 -2.04 -36.60 19.18
CA ASP A 78 -2.66 -35.38 19.67
C ASP A 78 -4.13 -35.34 19.24
N THR A 79 -4.99 -36.07 19.98
CA THR A 79 -6.45 -36.01 19.84
C THR A 79 -7.03 -34.68 20.34
N ARG A 80 -6.27 -33.58 20.26
CA ARG A 80 -6.83 -32.24 20.32
C ARG A 80 -7.74 -32.13 19.10
N LYS A 81 -9.04 -32.31 19.34
CA LYS A 81 -10.11 -31.99 18.39
C LYS A 81 -9.71 -30.66 17.71
N PRO A 82 -9.78 -30.56 16.37
CA PRO A 82 -9.55 -29.29 15.70
C PRO A 82 -10.37 -28.25 16.45
N ALA A 83 -9.70 -27.19 16.94
CA ALA A 83 -10.35 -26.14 17.67
C ALA A 83 -11.52 -25.68 16.79
N GLN A 84 -12.75 -25.96 17.24
CA GLN A 84 -13.94 -25.49 16.56
C GLN A 84 -13.76 -23.99 16.36
N PRO A 85 -13.98 -23.44 15.15
CA PRO A 85 -13.84 -22.01 14.93
C PRO A 85 -14.66 -21.32 16.01
N ALA A 86 -14.02 -20.40 16.75
CA ALA A 86 -14.68 -19.69 17.84
C ALA A 86 -15.96 -19.07 17.27
N MET A 87 -17.12 -19.61 17.68
CA MET A 87 -18.39 -19.18 17.15
C MET A 87 -18.72 -17.85 17.83
N TYR A 88 -18.55 -16.74 17.10
CA TYR A 88 -18.83 -15.42 17.61
C TYR A 88 -20.34 -15.28 17.90
N ASN A 89 -20.68 -14.86 19.12
CA ASN A 89 -22.07 -14.59 19.51
C ASN A 89 -22.54 -13.25 18.92
N LYS A 90 -22.90 -13.27 17.63
CA LYS A 90 -23.40 -12.09 16.91
C LYS A 90 -24.63 -11.47 17.59
N GLU A 91 -25.55 -12.29 18.08
CA GLU A 91 -26.77 -11.84 18.74
C GLU A 91 -26.48 -11.08 20.04
N GLY A 92 -25.55 -11.60 20.84
CA GLY A 92 -25.07 -10.94 22.05
C GLY A 92 -24.42 -9.59 21.74
N LEU A 93 -23.57 -9.53 20.71
CA LEU A 93 -22.93 -8.28 20.29
C LEU A 93 -23.95 -7.23 19.80
N LEU A 94 -24.94 -7.64 19.00
CA LEU A 94 -25.99 -6.73 18.52
C LEU A 94 -26.86 -6.21 19.67
N LYS A 95 -27.16 -7.06 20.67
CA LYS A 95 -27.88 -6.64 21.86
C LYS A 95 -27.09 -5.59 22.65
N CYS A 96 -25.79 -5.83 22.86
CA CYS A 96 -24.91 -4.85 23.52
C CYS A 96 -24.87 -3.52 22.77
N LEU A 97 -24.85 -3.55 21.42
CA LEU A 97 -24.84 -2.34 20.61
C LEU A 97 -26.18 -1.57 20.70
N HIS A 98 -27.30 -2.28 20.77
CA HIS A 98 -28.62 -1.67 20.97
C HIS A 98 -28.79 -1.08 22.37
N ASP A 99 -28.25 -1.76 23.39
CA ASP A 99 -28.32 -1.29 24.78
C ASP A 99 -27.33 -0.14 25.05
N TRP A 100 -26.42 0.15 24.10
CA TRP A 100 -25.49 1.27 24.19
C TRP A 100 -26.20 2.58 23.85
N GLU A 101 -26.16 3.56 24.76
CA GLU A 101 -26.66 4.90 24.49
C GLU A 101 -25.77 5.60 23.44
N THR A 102 -26.26 5.69 22.20
CA THR A 102 -25.62 6.47 21.13
C THR A 102 -26.27 7.84 21.03
N LYS A 103 -25.45 8.90 20.96
CA LYS A 103 -25.92 10.25 20.64
C LYS A 103 -25.66 10.52 19.17
N ASP A 104 -26.70 10.89 18.44
CA ASP A 104 -26.58 11.36 17.06
C ASP A 104 -26.00 12.78 17.06
N LEU A 105 -24.69 12.85 16.93
CA LEU A 105 -23.97 14.12 16.88
C LEU A 105 -23.88 14.62 15.42
N PRO A 106 -24.00 15.94 15.18
CA PRO A 106 -23.83 16.50 13.85
C PRO A 106 -22.40 16.25 13.34
N PHE A 107 -22.22 16.24 12.02
CA PHE A 107 -20.92 16.01 11.38
C PHE A 107 -19.82 16.96 11.91
N LEU A 108 -20.15 18.20 12.27
CA LEU A 108 -19.16 19.13 12.81
C LEU A 108 -18.53 18.66 14.13
N GLU A 109 -19.26 17.91 14.93
CA GLU A 109 -18.77 17.41 16.22
C GLU A 109 -18.00 16.10 16.07
N THR A 110 -18.33 15.28 15.07
CA THR A 110 -17.70 13.97 14.85
C THR A 110 -16.56 14.03 13.85
N MET A 111 -16.68 14.88 12.83
CA MET A 111 -15.85 14.93 11.62
C MET A 111 -15.56 13.55 11.01
N GLN A 112 -16.45 12.59 11.23
CA GLN A 112 -16.27 11.20 10.86
C GLN A 112 -16.73 10.98 9.41
N VAL A 113 -15.88 10.30 8.65
CA VAL A 113 -16.15 9.83 7.28
C VAL A 113 -15.72 8.38 7.17
N ASP A 114 -16.68 7.47 7.07
CA ASP A 114 -16.50 6.01 7.12
C ASP A 114 -17.19 5.26 5.97
N GLN A 115 -17.62 6.00 4.94
CA GLN A 115 -18.38 5.48 3.81
C GLN A 115 -17.55 4.73 2.75
N PHE A 116 -16.23 4.70 2.89
CA PHE A 116 -15.32 4.13 1.91
C PHE A 116 -14.80 2.77 2.37
N GLU A 117 -14.94 1.77 1.51
CA GLU A 117 -14.35 0.44 1.73
C GLU A 117 -12.86 0.46 1.40
N LEU A 118 -12.09 -0.28 2.18
CA LEU A 118 -10.66 -0.43 1.99
C LEU A 118 -10.40 -1.65 1.10
N ALA A 119 -9.92 -1.42 -0.12
CA ALA A 119 -9.57 -2.49 -1.05
C ALA A 119 -8.07 -2.81 -0.93
N ILE A 120 -7.73 -3.89 -0.23
CA ILE A 120 -6.37 -4.47 -0.17
C ILE A 120 -6.47 -5.92 -0.65
N GLU A 121 -5.68 -6.28 -1.66
CA GLU A 121 -5.64 -7.65 -2.18
C GLU A 121 -4.60 -8.47 -1.43
N ASN A 122 -3.41 -7.91 -1.18
CA ASN A 122 -2.35 -8.55 -0.42
C ASN A 122 -2.01 -7.78 0.86
N GLU A 123 -2.59 -8.22 1.99
CA GLU A 123 -2.32 -7.61 3.29
C GLU A 123 -0.86 -7.71 3.74
N LEU A 124 -0.05 -8.60 3.15
CA LEU A 124 1.37 -8.75 3.49
C LEU A 124 2.29 -7.86 2.65
N ASP A 125 1.79 -7.28 1.55
CA ASP A 125 2.51 -6.28 0.78
C ASP A 125 2.35 -4.91 1.44
N ASP A 126 3.44 -4.42 2.03
CA ASP A 126 3.46 -3.15 2.75
C ASP A 126 3.19 -1.96 1.82
N ILE A 127 3.75 -1.97 0.61
CA ILE A 127 3.61 -0.86 -0.34
C ILE A 127 2.16 -0.77 -0.82
N GLU A 128 1.57 -1.91 -1.20
CA GLU A 128 0.17 -1.96 -1.63
C GLU A 128 -0.77 -1.47 -0.51
N ARG A 129 -0.52 -1.95 0.70
CA ARG A 129 -1.31 -1.58 1.89
C ARG A 129 -1.18 -0.08 2.21
N GLU A 130 0.02 0.48 2.17
CA GLU A 130 0.26 1.91 2.40
C GLU A 130 -0.43 2.78 1.34
N ILE A 131 -0.34 2.40 0.06
CA ILE A 131 -1.04 3.10 -1.03
C ILE A 131 -2.56 3.05 -0.82
N SER A 132 -3.09 1.91 -0.40
CA SER A 132 -4.52 1.73 -0.14
C SER A 132 -4.99 2.62 1.02
N PHE A 133 -4.23 2.69 2.11
CA PHE A 133 -4.52 3.59 3.22
C PHE A 133 -4.42 5.07 2.83
N PHE A 134 -3.42 5.43 2.03
CA PHE A 134 -3.27 6.79 1.52
C PHE A 134 -4.47 7.20 0.68
N ASN A 135 -4.87 6.36 -0.28
CA ASN A 135 -6.01 6.61 -1.15
C ASN A 135 -7.32 6.72 -0.36
N HIS A 136 -7.54 5.83 0.61
CA HIS A 136 -8.70 5.89 1.51
C HIS A 136 -8.75 7.23 2.28
N THR A 137 -7.60 7.64 2.83
CA THR A 137 -7.48 8.93 3.54
C THR A 137 -7.77 10.11 2.63
N MET A 138 -7.28 10.09 1.38
CA MET A 138 -7.53 11.16 0.41
C MET A 138 -9.02 11.28 0.06
N LEU A 139 -9.73 10.15 -0.09
CA LEU A 139 -11.18 10.12 -0.30
C LEU A 139 -11.92 10.69 0.93
N ALA A 140 -11.53 10.27 2.13
CA ALA A 140 -12.12 10.74 3.39
C ALA A 140 -11.93 12.26 3.59
N VAL A 141 -10.73 12.78 3.30
CA VAL A 141 -10.43 14.22 3.36
C VAL A 141 -11.24 14.99 2.31
N GLY A 142 -11.33 14.46 1.08
CA GLY A 142 -12.13 15.08 0.01
C GLY A 142 -13.61 15.21 0.41
N GLU A 143 -14.21 14.13 0.90
CA GLU A 143 -15.60 14.12 1.39
C GLU A 143 -15.78 15.06 2.59
N GLY A 144 -14.88 15.00 3.57
CA GLY A 144 -14.93 15.85 4.75
C GLY A 144 -14.89 17.34 4.38
N ARG A 145 -14.02 17.72 3.44
CA ARG A 145 -13.97 19.08 2.88
C ARG A 145 -15.25 19.46 2.15
N GLY A 146 -15.84 18.55 1.36
CA GLY A 146 -17.13 18.76 0.72
C GLY A 146 -18.25 19.06 1.72
N ARG A 147 -18.30 18.30 2.82
CA ARG A 147 -19.27 18.52 3.92
C ARG A 147 -19.03 19.85 4.64
N LEU A 148 -17.78 20.19 4.94
CA LEU A 148 -17.42 21.49 5.55
C LEU A 148 -17.81 22.67 4.64
N THR A 149 -17.56 22.55 3.33
CA THR A 149 -17.99 23.55 2.34
C THR A 149 -19.50 23.74 2.36
N THR A 150 -20.25 22.64 2.37
CA THR A 150 -21.72 22.65 2.42
C THR A 150 -22.26 23.32 3.68
N LEU A 151 -21.58 23.14 4.82
CA LEU A 151 -21.90 23.78 6.09
C LEU A 151 -21.43 25.24 6.19
N GLY A 152 -20.73 25.77 5.18
CA GLY A 152 -20.17 27.13 5.18
C GLY A 152 -18.98 27.31 6.12
N ILE A 153 -18.29 26.23 6.48
CA ILE A 153 -17.19 26.25 7.44
C ILE A 153 -15.86 26.49 6.70
N PRO A 154 -15.09 27.53 7.10
CA PRO A 154 -13.80 27.82 6.49
C PRO A 154 -12.82 26.65 6.65
N HIS A 155 -12.16 26.29 5.56
CA HIS A 155 -11.09 25.29 5.53
C HIS A 155 -10.06 25.67 4.45
N LEU A 156 -8.85 25.14 4.56
CA LEU A 156 -7.81 25.39 3.57
C LEU A 156 -8.22 24.76 2.23
N LYS A 157 -8.07 25.54 1.16
CA LYS A 157 -8.31 25.08 -0.21
C LYS A 157 -7.17 24.18 -0.68
#